data_AF-A0A820NM59-F1
#
_entry.id   AF-A0A820NM59-F1
#
_cell.length_a   1.000
_cell.length_b   1.000
_cell.length_c   1.000
_cell.angle_alpha   90.00
_cell.angle_beta   90.00
_cell.angle_gamma   90.00
#
_symmetry.space_group_name_H-M   'P 1'
#
loop_
_entity.id
_entity.type
_entity.pdbx_description
1 polymer ?
#
loop_
_entity_poly.entity_id
_entity_poly.type
_entity_poly.pdbx_seq_one_letter_code
_entity_poly.pdbx_strand_id
1 'polypeptide(L)'
;EEDDDSETSSADYLIEEKQKKKFNLLFMFRILKLNLPEWYWILIGCAASLLFGVIQPGFAYLYSGIYGLFAESDQSKQQRFMDLYTLGIFFAGILSALSQLILNYAFGKSGEELTMRMRRLTFSSLLRQEMSYYDKKENSIDALTTHLASDAAAIKVCSNSIANIFVINKYFRD
;
A
#
# COMPACT_ATOMS: atom_id res chain seq x y z
N GLU A 1 33.25 22.05 -27.56
CA GLU A 1 32.24 22.91 -26.90
C GLU A 1 30.86 22.23 -26.84
N GLU A 2 30.78 20.89 -26.79
CA GLU A 2 29.48 20.15 -26.71
C GLU A 2 29.33 19.31 -25.43
N ASP A 3 30.30 19.33 -24.51
CA ASP A 3 30.27 18.45 -23.33
C ASP A 3 29.58 19.05 -22.08
N ASP A 4 29.36 20.38 -22.03
CA ASP A 4 28.88 21.11 -20.84
C ASP A 4 27.33 21.14 -20.70
N ASP A 5 26.61 20.96 -21.80
CA ASP A 5 25.13 20.97 -21.82
C ASP A 5 24.52 19.63 -21.36
N SER A 6 25.29 18.53 -21.43
CA SER A 6 24.82 17.18 -21.08
C SER A 6 24.82 16.93 -19.57
N GLU A 7 25.80 17.46 -18.83
CA GLU A 7 25.90 17.35 -17.36
C GLU A 7 24.96 18.31 -16.62
N THR A 8 24.58 19.42 -17.26
CA THR A 8 23.59 20.37 -16.74
C THR A 8 22.16 19.81 -16.86
N SER A 9 21.82 19.19 -18.00
CA SER A 9 20.51 18.54 -18.24
C SER A 9 20.28 17.36 -17.29
N SER A 10 21.21 16.38 -17.28
CA SER A 10 22.00 16.08 -16.09
C SER A 10 21.43 16.25 -14.67
N ALA A 11 22.01 17.24 -14.01
CA ALA A 11 21.68 17.65 -12.67
C ALA A 11 20.25 18.19 -12.55
N ASP A 12 19.73 18.87 -13.58
CA ASP A 12 18.38 19.42 -13.58
C ASP A 12 17.30 18.33 -13.56
N TYR A 13 17.47 17.22 -14.29
CA TYR A 13 16.55 16.08 -14.19
C TYR A 13 16.59 15.43 -12.81
N LEU A 14 17.77 15.33 -12.17
CA LEU A 14 17.88 14.77 -10.82
C LEU A 14 17.26 15.68 -9.76
N ILE A 15 17.35 17.00 -9.96
CA ILE A 15 16.74 17.99 -9.08
C ILE A 15 15.23 17.97 -9.25
N GLU A 16 14.72 17.93 -10.50
CA GLU A 16 13.28 17.87 -10.78
C GLU A 16 12.66 16.55 -10.27
N GLU A 17 13.39 15.43 -10.40
CA GLU A 17 12.94 14.13 -9.88
C GLU A 17 12.97 14.10 -8.34
N LYS A 18 13.99 14.68 -7.69
CA LYS A 18 14.03 14.84 -6.22
C LYS A 18 12.94 15.79 -5.72
N GLN A 19 12.64 16.87 -6.44
CA GLN A 19 11.57 17.82 -6.13
C GLN A 19 10.20 17.16 -6.27
N LYS A 20 9.96 16.42 -7.37
CA LYS A 20 8.75 15.59 -7.55
C LYS A 20 8.62 14.54 -6.44
N LYS A 21 9.68 13.81 -6.09
CA LYS A 21 9.68 12.84 -4.99
C LYS A 21 9.37 13.50 -3.64
N LYS A 22 9.99 14.63 -3.32
CA LYS A 22 9.73 15.39 -2.09
C LYS A 22 8.30 15.94 -2.04
N PHE A 23 7.81 16.49 -3.15
CA PHE A 23 6.44 17.01 -3.27
C PHE A 23 5.41 15.89 -3.08
N ASN A 24 5.61 14.74 -3.74
CA ASN A 24 4.75 13.56 -3.57
C ASN A 24 4.78 13.02 -2.14
N LEU A 25 5.94 13.02 -1.48
CA LEU A 25 6.06 12.58 -0.09
C LEU A 25 5.35 13.55 0.87
N LEU A 26 5.57 14.86 0.73
CA LEU A 26 4.92 15.90 1.54
C LEU A 26 3.40 15.90 1.34
N PHE A 27 2.95 15.71 0.10
CA PHE A 27 1.54 15.59 -0.24
C PHE A 27 0.91 14.35 0.40
N MET A 28 1.58 13.20 0.35
CA MET A 28 1.14 11.99 1.05
C MET A 28 1.13 12.15 2.56
N PHE A 29 2.16 12.75 3.17
CA PHE A 29 2.15 13.04 4.60
C PHE A 29 1.01 13.98 4.98
N ARG A 30 0.64 14.91 4.11
CA ARG A 30 -0.49 15.82 4.32
C ARG A 30 -1.84 15.08 4.22
N ILE A 31 -1.97 14.11 3.31
CA ILE A 31 -3.14 13.22 3.19
C ILE A 31 -3.22 12.25 4.38
N LEU A 32 -2.09 11.67 4.80
CA LEU A 32 -2.01 10.83 6.00
C LEU A 32 -2.36 11.66 7.25
N LYS A 33 -1.93 12.93 7.28
CA LYS A 33 -2.25 13.88 8.36
C LYS A 33 -3.75 14.21 8.42
N LEU A 34 -4.45 14.17 7.28
CA LEU A 34 -5.90 14.30 7.18
C LEU A 34 -6.65 13.06 7.67
N ASN A 35 -5.98 11.91 7.80
CA ASN A 35 -6.53 10.65 8.30
C ASN A 35 -6.32 10.45 9.82
N LEU A 36 -5.75 11.44 10.54
CA LEU A 36 -5.52 11.36 11.99
C LEU A 36 -6.74 11.06 12.87
N PRO A 37 -7.99 11.48 12.59
CA PRO A 37 -9.08 11.18 13.52
C PRO A 37 -9.43 9.69 13.59
N GLU A 38 -9.01 8.88 12.62
CA GLU A 38 -9.25 7.42 12.57
C GLU A 38 -7.99 6.57 12.79
N TRP A 39 -6.96 7.15 13.44
CA TRP A 39 -5.68 6.48 13.65
C TRP A 39 -5.80 5.10 14.33
N TYR A 40 -6.85 4.88 15.13
CA TYR A 40 -7.14 3.60 15.77
C TYR A 40 -7.36 2.47 14.76
N TRP A 41 -8.11 2.70 13.68
CA TRP A 41 -8.37 1.67 12.65
C TRP A 41 -7.10 1.32 11.86
N ILE A 42 -6.29 2.34 11.56
CA ILE A 42 -4.98 2.16 10.91
C ILE A 42 -4.04 1.36 11.81
N LEU A 43 -4.03 1.64 13.11
CA LEU A 43 -3.16 0.94 14.07
C LEU A 43 -3.58 -0.53 14.22
N ILE A 44 -4.89 -0.82 14.30
CA ILE A 44 -5.43 -2.17 14.30
C ILE A 44 -5.03 -2.91 13.01
N GLY A 45 -5.17 -2.25 11.85
CA GLY A 45 -4.74 -2.79 10.57
C GLY A 45 -3.23 -3.08 10.52
N CYS A 46 -2.39 -2.17 11.00
CA CYS A 46 -0.94 -2.37 11.08
C CYS A 46 -0.55 -3.55 11.99
N ALA A 47 -1.20 -3.67 13.15
CA ALA A 47 -0.97 -4.80 14.06
C ALA A 47 -1.37 -6.13 13.41
N ALA A 48 -2.54 -6.18 12.75
CA ALA A 48 -3.00 -7.36 12.02
C ALA A 48 -2.08 -7.72 10.83
N SER A 49 -1.53 -6.72 10.14
CA SER A 49 -0.59 -6.90 9.03
C SER A 49 0.73 -7.50 9.50
N LEU A 50 1.27 -7.03 10.63
CA LEU A 50 2.46 -7.58 11.26
C LEU A 50 2.27 -9.05 11.62
N LEU A 51 1.14 -9.39 12.25
CA LEU A 51 0.81 -10.77 12.60
C LEU A 51 0.72 -11.65 11.35
N PHE A 52 0.00 -11.22 10.33
CA PHE A 52 -0.10 -11.93 9.06
C PHE A 52 1.27 -12.12 8.39
N GLY A 53 2.13 -11.09 8.42
CA GLY A 53 3.48 -11.14 7.90
C GLY A 53 4.38 -12.13 8.62
N VAL A 54 4.24 -12.30 9.94
CA VAL A 54 4.99 -13.28 10.74
C VAL A 54 4.44 -14.71 10.57
N ILE A 55 3.14 -14.85 10.29
CA ILE A 55 2.53 -16.15 10.05
C ILE A 55 3.06 -16.80 8.76
N GLN A 56 3.40 -16.01 7.73
CA GLN A 56 3.95 -16.50 6.44
C GLN A 56 5.25 -17.34 6.58
N PRO A 57 6.33 -16.87 7.25
CA PRO A 57 7.50 -17.71 7.52
C PRO A 57 7.19 -18.88 8.47
N GLY A 58 6.20 -18.74 9.35
CA GLY A 58 5.69 -19.85 10.16
C GLY A 58 5.12 -21.00 9.32
N PHE A 59 4.36 -20.67 8.26
CA PHE A 59 3.92 -21.67 7.29
C PHE A 59 5.09 -22.34 6.56
N ALA A 60 6.09 -21.56 6.13
CA ALA A 60 7.28 -22.12 5.49
C ALA A 60 8.00 -23.14 6.38
N TYR A 61 8.12 -22.84 7.68
CA TYR A 61 8.68 -23.78 8.66
C TYR A 61 7.85 -25.06 8.80
N LEU A 62 6.53 -24.95 8.92
CA LEU A 62 5.64 -26.11 8.99
C LEU A 62 5.72 -26.99 7.74
N TYR A 63 5.76 -26.38 6.55
CA TYR A 63 5.92 -27.11 5.29
C TYR A 63 7.27 -27.82 5.19
N SER A 64 8.35 -27.17 5.63
CA SER A 64 9.67 -27.80 5.67
C SER A 64 9.67 -29.06 6.55
N GLY A 65 8.99 -29.03 7.71
CA GLY A 65 8.83 -30.20 8.57
C GLY A 65 8.08 -31.36 7.91
N ILE A 66 7.03 -31.05 7.14
CA ILE A 66 6.28 -32.05 6.36
C ILE A 66 7.16 -32.69 5.30
N TYR A 67 7.93 -31.89 4.55
CA TYR A 67 8.85 -32.40 3.54
C TYR A 67 9.94 -33.30 4.13
N GLY A 68 10.47 -32.95 5.32
CA GLY A 68 11.42 -33.80 6.04
C GLY A 68 10.81 -35.14 6.48
N LEU A 69 9.52 -35.14 6.84
CA LEU A 69 8.80 -36.35 7.26
C LEU A 69 8.60 -37.36 6.14
N PHE A 70 8.55 -36.90 4.87
CA PHE A 70 8.46 -37.78 3.71
C PHE A 70 9.75 -38.57 3.44
N ALA A 71 10.88 -38.16 4.02
CA ALA A 71 12.15 -38.88 3.91
C ALA A 71 12.32 -39.98 4.99
N GLU A 72 11.48 -39.99 6.03
CA GLU A 72 11.55 -40.97 7.12
C GLU A 72 10.91 -42.31 6.70
N SER A 73 11.56 -43.43 7.05
CA SER A 73 11.15 -44.77 6.59
C SER A 73 10.15 -45.48 7.53
N ASP A 74 9.98 -44.97 8.76
CA ASP A 74 9.12 -45.57 9.79
C ASP A 74 7.67 -45.05 9.70
N GLN A 75 6.81 -45.87 9.09
CA GLN A 75 5.40 -45.53 8.78
C GLN A 75 4.57 -45.17 10.03
N SER A 76 4.90 -45.76 11.19
CA SER A 76 4.15 -45.55 12.43
C SER A 76 4.40 -44.17 13.05
N LYS A 77 5.65 -43.72 13.03
CA LYS A 77 6.04 -42.38 13.49
C LYS A 77 5.60 -41.31 12.48
N GLN A 78 5.72 -41.60 11.19
CA GLN A 78 5.33 -40.69 10.12
C GLN A 78 3.86 -40.28 10.22
N GLN A 79 2.93 -41.23 10.44
CA GLN A 79 1.50 -40.92 10.58
C GLN A 79 1.22 -39.98 11.76
N ARG A 80 1.81 -40.26 12.92
CA ARG A 80 1.59 -39.46 14.13
C ARG A 80 2.10 -38.03 14.01
N PHE A 81 3.27 -37.84 13.39
CA PHE A 81 3.81 -36.50 13.15
C PHE A 81 3.04 -35.78 12.03
N MET A 82 2.61 -36.49 10.99
CA MET A 82 1.82 -35.92 9.89
C MET A 82 0.46 -35.40 10.38
N ASP A 83 -0.21 -36.13 11.26
CA ASP A 83 -1.46 -35.68 11.89
C ASP A 83 -1.24 -34.40 12.70
N LEU A 84 -0.14 -34.31 13.45
CA LEU A 84 0.22 -33.13 14.24
C LEU A 84 0.51 -31.91 13.37
N TYR A 85 1.30 -32.07 12.31
CA TYR A 85 1.62 -30.98 11.38
C TYR A 85 0.39 -30.51 10.58
N THR A 86 -0.45 -31.45 10.14
CA THR A 86 -1.70 -31.14 9.43
C THR A 86 -2.65 -30.34 10.31
N LEU A 87 -2.80 -30.74 11.58
CA LEU A 87 -3.60 -30.01 12.57
C LEU A 87 -3.00 -28.61 12.83
N GLY A 88 -1.68 -28.49 12.92
CA GLY A 88 -0.98 -27.21 13.08
C GLY A 88 -1.23 -26.25 11.92
N ILE A 89 -1.13 -26.72 10.67
CA ILE A 89 -1.42 -25.92 9.47
C ILE A 89 -2.90 -25.51 9.42
N PHE A 90 -3.82 -26.39 9.82
CA PHE A 90 -5.24 -26.08 9.86
C PHE A 90 -5.55 -24.90 10.80
N PHE A 91 -5.05 -24.93 12.04
CA PHE A 91 -5.24 -23.83 12.99
C PHE A 91 -4.51 -22.55 12.57
N ALA A 92 -3.29 -22.67 12.04
CA ALA A 92 -2.55 -21.53 11.49
C ALA A 92 -3.32 -20.88 10.32
N GLY A 93 -3.98 -21.68 9.47
CA GLY A 93 -4.83 -21.24 8.37
C GLY A 93 -6.02 -20.41 8.85
N ILE A 94 -6.72 -20.89 9.87
CA ILE A 94 -7.85 -20.16 10.48
C ILE A 94 -7.38 -18.82 11.05
N LEU A 95 -6.28 -18.82 11.80
CA LEU A 95 -5.73 -17.59 12.40
C LEU A 95 -5.27 -16.58 11.34
N SER A 96 -4.65 -17.08 10.27
CA SER A 96 -4.23 -16.28 9.11
C SER A 96 -5.43 -15.64 8.40
N ALA A 97 -6.48 -16.43 8.13
CA ALA A 97 -7.70 -15.95 7.48
C ALA A 97 -8.40 -14.87 8.31
N LEU A 98 -8.52 -15.08 9.63
CA LEU A 98 -9.10 -14.09 10.54
C LEU A 98 -8.28 -12.80 10.58
N SER A 99 -6.96 -12.92 10.70
CA SER A 99 -6.04 -11.76 10.71
C SER A 99 -6.14 -10.98 9.40
N GLN A 100 -6.19 -11.67 8.26
CA GLN A 100 -6.32 -11.06 6.95
C GLN A 100 -7.70 -10.42 6.74
N LEU A 101 -8.78 -11.01 7.25
CA LEU A 101 -10.11 -10.41 7.21
C LEU A 101 -10.16 -9.10 8.01
N ILE A 102 -9.65 -9.11 9.25
CA ILE A 102 -9.60 -7.92 10.11
C ILE A 102 -8.75 -6.83 9.46
N LEU A 103 -7.59 -7.21 8.92
CA LEU A 103 -6.71 -6.32 8.17
C LEU A 103 -7.43 -5.62 7.02
N ASN A 104 -8.04 -6.39 6.12
CA ASN A 104 -8.74 -5.86 4.95
C ASN A 104 -9.97 -5.03 5.33
N TYR A 105 -10.68 -5.43 6.38
CA TYR A 105 -11.82 -4.68 6.89
C TYR A 105 -11.40 -3.32 7.46
N ALA A 106 -10.37 -3.29 8.32
CA ALA A 106 -9.88 -2.07 8.95
C ALA A 106 -9.32 -1.07 7.91
N PHE A 107 -8.48 -1.55 6.98
CA PHE A 107 -7.95 -0.69 5.90
C PHE A 107 -9.02 -0.30 4.89
N GLY A 108 -9.97 -1.19 4.59
CA GLY A 108 -11.11 -0.90 3.72
C GLY A 108 -11.99 0.22 4.29
N LYS A 109 -12.32 0.15 5.58
CA LYS A 109 -13.14 1.16 6.24
C LYS A 109 -12.43 2.51 6.34
N SER A 110 -11.16 2.52 6.76
CA SER A 110 -10.35 3.74 6.81
C SER A 110 -10.15 4.36 5.42
N GLY A 111 -10.01 3.54 4.37
CA GLY A 111 -9.91 4.00 2.99
C GLY A 111 -11.20 4.64 2.47
N GLU A 112 -12.36 4.11 2.86
CA GLU A 112 -13.66 4.68 2.52
C GLU A 112 -13.87 6.06 3.17
N GLU A 113 -13.59 6.18 4.47
CA GLU A 113 -13.75 7.45 5.19
C GLU A 113 -12.80 8.53 4.64
N LEU A 114 -11.54 8.18 4.40
CA LEU A 114 -10.58 9.11 3.78
C LEU A 114 -11.09 9.60 2.43
N THR A 115 -11.61 8.70 1.60
CA THR A 115 -12.17 9.04 0.28
C THR A 115 -13.37 9.98 0.43
N MET A 116 -14.27 9.70 1.38
CA MET A 116 -15.45 10.54 1.64
C MET A 116 -15.05 11.95 2.10
N ARG A 117 -14.08 12.06 3.00
CA ARG A 117 -13.58 13.34 3.50
C ARG A 117 -12.89 14.15 2.41
N MET A 118 -12.05 13.52 1.60
CA MET A 118 -11.41 14.16 0.45
C MET A 118 -12.44 14.70 -0.53
N ARG A 119 -13.46 13.90 -0.89
CA ARG A 119 -14.56 14.36 -1.77
C ARG A 119 -15.30 15.56 -1.18
N ARG A 120 -15.61 15.56 0.12
CA ARG A 120 -16.27 16.71 0.78
C ARG A 120 -15.40 17.97 0.73
N LEU A 121 -14.11 17.87 1.03
CA LEU A 121 -13.18 19.01 1.00
C LEU A 121 -13.03 19.56 -0.41
N THR A 122 -12.89 18.70 -1.41
CA THR A 122 -12.77 19.15 -2.81
C THR A 122 -14.05 19.81 -3.29
N PHE A 123 -15.22 19.21 -3.02
CA PHE A 123 -16.51 19.79 -3.42
C PHE A 123 -16.76 21.15 -2.74
N SER A 124 -16.45 21.26 -1.44
CA SER A 124 -16.56 22.55 -0.73
C SER A 124 -15.59 23.61 -1.25
N SER A 125 -14.42 23.20 -1.74
CA SER A 125 -13.43 24.13 -2.33
C SER A 125 -13.88 24.61 -3.69
N LEU A 126 -14.44 23.71 -4.50
CA LEU A 126 -15.07 24.01 -5.79
C LEU A 126 -16.15 25.11 -5.61
N LEU A 127 -17.09 24.89 -4.70
CA LEU A 127 -18.21 25.83 -4.48
C LEU A 127 -17.79 27.22 -3.97
N ARG A 128 -16.57 27.36 -3.43
CA ARG A 128 -16.03 28.65 -2.95
C ARG A 128 -15.30 29.44 -4.04
N GLN A 129 -15.15 28.89 -5.23
CA GLN A 129 -14.38 29.51 -6.31
C GLN A 129 -15.22 30.53 -7.09
N GLU A 130 -14.58 31.64 -7.50
CA GLU A 130 -15.26 32.73 -8.19
C GLU A 130 -15.66 32.37 -9.63
N MET A 131 -16.68 33.03 -10.19
CA MET A 131 -17.21 32.73 -11.54
C MET A 131 -16.12 32.78 -12.63
N SER A 132 -15.18 33.74 -12.54
CA SER A 132 -14.05 33.88 -13.47
C SER A 132 -13.10 32.68 -13.49
N TYR A 133 -13.09 31.85 -12.42
CA TYR A 133 -12.34 30.61 -12.40
C TYR A 133 -12.90 29.58 -13.39
N TYR A 134 -14.22 29.53 -13.53
CA TYR A 134 -14.94 28.59 -14.40
C TYR A 134 -14.99 29.02 -15.87
N ASP A 135 -14.70 30.29 -16.17
CA ASP A 135 -14.61 30.79 -17.55
C ASP A 135 -13.35 30.31 -18.29
N LYS A 136 -12.35 29.79 -17.57
CA LYS A 136 -11.15 29.21 -18.18
C LYS A 136 -11.49 27.84 -18.79
N LYS A 137 -11.14 27.61 -20.06
CA LYS A 137 -11.32 26.31 -20.75
C LYS A 137 -10.72 25.13 -19.97
N GLU A 138 -9.63 25.36 -19.24
CA GLU A 138 -8.95 24.37 -18.39
C GLU A 138 -9.77 23.96 -17.16
N ASN A 139 -10.66 24.84 -16.68
CA ASN A 139 -11.49 24.63 -15.48
C ASN A 139 -12.96 24.34 -15.83
N SER A 140 -13.22 23.92 -17.06
CA SER A 140 -14.55 23.44 -17.46
C SER A 140 -15.01 22.33 -16.53
N ILE A 141 -16.32 22.26 -16.25
CA ILE A 141 -16.93 21.29 -15.33
C ILE A 141 -16.57 19.84 -15.69
N ASP A 142 -16.44 19.56 -16.99
CA ASP A 142 -16.06 18.26 -17.53
C ASP A 142 -14.58 17.91 -17.24
N ALA A 143 -13.70 18.90 -17.39
CA ALA A 143 -12.28 18.79 -17.05
C ALA A 143 -12.08 18.61 -15.54
N LEU A 144 -12.78 19.39 -14.71
CA LEU A 144 -12.72 19.30 -13.25
C LEU A 144 -13.18 17.94 -12.72
N THR A 145 -14.25 17.39 -13.28
CA THR A 145 -14.79 16.09 -12.87
C THR A 145 -13.81 14.96 -13.25
N THR A 146 -13.22 15.05 -14.43
CA THR A 146 -12.19 14.11 -14.89
C THR A 146 -10.91 14.20 -14.05
N HIS A 147 -10.45 15.42 -13.74
CA HIS A 147 -9.30 15.64 -12.85
C HIS A 147 -9.56 15.09 -11.45
N LEU A 148 -10.75 15.32 -10.88
CA LEU A 148 -11.08 14.81 -9.55
C LEU A 148 -11.17 13.28 -9.49
N ALA A 149 -11.72 12.65 -10.53
CA ALA A 149 -11.78 11.20 -10.65
C ALA A 149 -10.37 10.61 -10.85
N SER A 150 -9.55 11.26 -11.67
CA SER A 150 -8.16 10.89 -11.93
C SER A 150 -7.30 11.03 -10.68
N ASP A 151 -7.39 12.15 -9.95
CA ASP A 151 -6.62 12.37 -8.72
C ASP A 151 -7.01 11.36 -7.62
N ALA A 152 -8.31 11.05 -7.49
CA ALA A 152 -8.78 10.02 -6.56
C ALA A 152 -8.29 8.60 -6.92
N ALA A 153 -8.17 8.30 -8.21
CA ALA A 153 -7.60 7.04 -8.69
C ALA A 153 -6.07 7.01 -8.55
N ALA A 154 -5.39 8.11 -8.87
CA ALA A 154 -3.95 8.27 -8.78
C ALA A 154 -3.46 8.13 -7.33
N ILE A 155 -4.19 8.65 -6.34
CA ILE A 155 -3.83 8.45 -4.92
C ILE A 155 -3.82 6.96 -4.54
N LYS A 156 -4.78 6.17 -5.07
CA LYS A 156 -4.83 4.72 -4.83
C LYS A 156 -3.70 3.97 -5.55
N VAL A 157 -3.42 4.35 -6.80
CA VAL A 157 -2.36 3.73 -7.61
C VAL A 157 -0.97 4.07 -7.07
N CYS A 158 -0.72 5.32 -6.67
CA CYS A 158 0.55 5.77 -6.09
C CYS A 158 0.92 4.98 -4.83
N SER A 159 -0.07 4.63 -3.98
CA SER A 159 0.16 3.78 -2.82
C SER A 159 0.75 2.41 -3.20
N ASN A 160 0.24 1.79 -4.28
CA ASN A 160 0.78 0.55 -4.83
C ASN A 160 2.11 0.75 -5.58
N SER A 161 2.32 1.88 -6.24
CA SER A 161 3.56 2.18 -6.98
C SER A 161 4.76 2.32 -6.03
N ILE A 162 4.54 2.85 -4.82
CA ILE A 162 5.59 3.04 -3.81
C ILE A 162 6.04 1.69 -3.23
N ALA A 163 5.14 0.72 -3.09
CA ALA A 163 5.53 -0.64 -2.71
C ALA A 163 6.47 -1.26 -3.77
N ASN A 164 6.16 -1.07 -5.06
CA ASN A 164 7.03 -1.52 -6.14
C ASN A 164 8.36 -0.77 -6.18
N ILE A 165 8.39 0.55 -5.98
CA ILE A 165 9.64 1.33 -5.93
C ILE A 165 10.49 0.94 -4.72
N PHE A 166 9.88 0.64 -3.56
CA PHE A 166 10.60 0.17 -2.38
C PHE A 166 11.16 -1.24 -2.56
N VAL A 167 10.43 -2.14 -3.24
CA VAL A 167 10.90 -3.48 -3.59
C VAL A 167 12.01 -3.43 -4.64
N ILE A 168 11.87 -2.61 -5.68
CA ILE A 168 12.88 -2.45 -6.75
C ILE A 168 14.16 -1.81 -6.17
N ASN A 169 14.05 -0.79 -5.32
CA ASN A 169 15.21 -0.15 -4.70
C ASN A 169 15.91 -1.06 -3.65
N LYS A 170 15.20 -2.04 -3.09
CA LYS A 170 15.81 -3.07 -2.24
C LYS A 170 16.49 -4.17 -3.07
N TYR A 171 15.98 -4.47 -4.27
CA TYR A 171 16.54 -5.50 -5.16
C TYR A 171 17.74 -5.03 -5.98
N PHE A 172 17.94 -3.72 -6.12
CA PHE A 172 19.06 -3.11 -6.87
C PHE A 172 20.23 -2.63 -5.98
N ARG A 173 20.18 -2.93 -4.67
CA ARG A 173 21.21 -2.55 -3.69
C ARG A 173 22.01 -3.75 -3.15
N ASP A 174 21.73 -4.96 -3.62
CA ASP A 174 22.61 -6.13 -3.48
C ASP A 174 23.20 -6.47 -4.86
#